data_AF-A0A520I077-F1
#
_entry.id   AF-A0A520I077-F1
#
_cell.length_a   1.000
_cell.length_b   1.000
_cell.length_c   1.000
_cell.angle_alpha   90.00
_cell.angle_beta   90.00
_cell.angle_gamma   90.00
#
_symmetry.space_group_name_H-M   'P 1'
#
loop_
_entity.id
_entity.type
_entity.pdbx_description
1 polymer ?
#
loop_
_entity_poly.entity_id
_entity_poly.type
_entity_poly.pdbx_seq_one_letter_code
_entity_poly.pdbx_strand_id
1 'polypeptide(L)' 'PMLRAAPIDADAFAKTLPMKRIGQPEDIAAACAYLASEEASYITGQTISTNGGRYMGSH' A
#
# COMPACT_ATOMS: atom_id res chain seq x y z
N PRO A 1 -18.10 -20.41 5.52
CA PRO A 1 -18.49 -19.30 4.62
C PRO A 1 -17.57 -18.09 4.85
N MET A 2 -16.85 -17.67 3.81
CA MET A 2 -15.96 -16.50 3.89
C MET A 2 -16.77 -15.31 4.41
N LEU A 3 -16.33 -14.75 5.53
CA LEU A 3 -17.01 -13.69 6.28
C LEU A 3 -17.30 -12.53 5.31
N ARG A 4 -18.57 -12.19 5.10
CA ARG A 4 -18.96 -10.93 4.44
C ARG A 4 -18.37 -9.82 5.28
N ALA A 5 -17.30 -9.19 4.80
CA ALA A 5 -16.66 -8.09 5.51
C ALA A 5 -17.75 -7.05 5.81
N ALA A 6 -17.94 -6.74 7.09
CA ALA A 6 -18.73 -5.58 7.47
C ALA A 6 -18.15 -4.37 6.72
N PRO A 7 -19.00 -3.44 6.24
CA PRO A 7 -18.51 -2.25 5.55
C PRO A 7 -17.47 -1.55 6.44
N ILE A 8 -16.24 -1.44 5.94
CA ILE A 8 -15.18 -0.71 6.61
C ILE A 8 -15.53 0.77 6.46
N ASP A 9 -15.65 1.48 7.58
CA ASP A 9 -15.67 2.93 7.57
C ASP A 9 -14.31 3.43 7.09
N ALA A 10 -14.27 3.88 5.83
CA ALA A 10 -13.06 4.31 5.14
C ALA A 10 -12.40 5.50 5.83
N ASP A 11 -13.19 6.43 6.37
CA ASP A 11 -12.67 7.65 7.00
C ASP A 11 -12.08 7.34 8.38
N ALA A 12 -12.78 6.50 9.16
CA ALA A 12 -12.24 6.01 10.42
C ALA A 12 -10.96 5.20 10.21
N PHE A 13 -10.93 4.34 9.18
CA PHE A 13 -9.75 3.55 8.87
C PHE A 13 -8.58 4.42 8.37
N ALA A 14 -8.83 5.41 7.50
CA ALA A 14 -7.82 6.34 7.01
C ALA A 14 -7.10 7.06 8.16
N LYS A 15 -7.81 7.47 9.21
CA LYS A 15 -7.23 8.13 10.39
C LYS A 15 -6.21 7.26 11.13
N THR A 16 -6.28 5.94 11.01
CA THR A 16 -5.31 5.00 11.60
C THR A 16 -4.00 4.91 10.81
N LEU A 17 -4.03 5.23 9.52
CA LEU A 17 -2.86 5.16 8.65
C LEU A 17 -1.95 6.39 8.87
N PRO A 18 -0.61 6.25 8.77
CA PRO A 18 0.29 7.40 8.75
C PRO A 18 -0.04 8.42 7.66
N MET A 19 -0.40 7.96 6.45
CA MET A 19 -0.75 8.86 5.33
C MET A 19 -2.14 9.50 5.43
N LYS A 20 -2.96 9.14 6.44
CA LYS A 20 -4.28 9.73 6.70
C LYS A 20 -5.28 9.68 5.53
N ARG A 21 -5.07 8.76 4.57
CA ARG A 21 -5.98 8.52 3.44
C ARG A 21 -6.02 7.05 3.07
N ILE A 22 -7.13 6.63 2.45
CA ILE A 22 -7.22 5.32 1.80
C ILE A 22 -6.37 5.34 0.53
N GLY A 23 -5.63 4.25 0.32
CA GLY A 23 -4.87 4.03 -0.90
C GLY A 23 -5.79 3.95 -2.11
N GLN A 24 -5.35 4.50 -3.22
CA GLN A 24 -6.03 4.45 -4.50
C GLN A 24 -5.32 3.45 -5.43
N PRO A 25 -5.99 2.90 -6.46
CA PRO A 25 -5.36 2.02 -7.44
C PRO A 25 -4.06 2.59 -8.04
N GLU A 26 -4.02 3.92 -8.21
CA GLU A 26 -2.89 4.65 -8.77
C GLU A 26 -1.64 4.58 -7.89
N ASP A 27 -1.78 4.40 -6.57
CA ASP A 27 -0.63 4.24 -5.67
C ASP A 27 0.15 2.95 -5.99
N ILE A 28 -0.57 1.86 -6.28
CA ILE A 28 0.03 0.59 -6.71
C ILE A 28 0.57 0.71 -8.12
N ALA A 29 -0.21 1.30 -9.04
CA ALA A 29 0.21 1.45 -10.42
C ALA A 29 1.51 2.27 -10.55
N ALA A 30 1.65 3.35 -9.78
CA ALA A 30 2.87 4.16 -9.75
C ALA A 30 4.07 3.38 -9.21
N ALA A 31 3.89 2.58 -8.14
CA ALA A 31 4.95 1.72 -7.62
C ALA A 31 5.39 0.66 -8.66
N CYS A 32 4.43 0.02 -9.33
CA CYS A 32 4.73 -0.91 -10.42
C CYS A 32 5.42 -0.22 -11.60
N ALA A 33 4.97 0.97 -11.98
CA ALA A 33 5.57 1.74 -13.07
C ALA A 33 7.04 2.09 -12.78
N TYR A 34 7.35 2.51 -11.54
CA TYR A 34 8.73 2.72 -11.11
C TYR A 34 9.55 1.43 -11.14
N LEU A 35 9.02 0.32 -10.63
CA LEU A 35 9.75 -0.96 -10.64
C LEU A 35 9.98 -1.53 -12.04
N ALA A 36 9.14 -1.14 -13.01
CA ALA A 36 9.30 -1.52 -14.40
C ALA A 36 10.22 -0.56 -15.20
N SER A 37 10.65 0.55 -14.60
CA SER A 37 11.47 1.56 -15.27
C SER A 37 12.97 1.31 -15.11
N GLU A 38 13.78 1.98 -15.94
CA GLU A 38 15.24 1.86 -15.94
C GLU A 38 15.86 2.35 -14.61
N GLU A 39 15.19 3.28 -13.93
CA GLU A 39 15.59 3.82 -12.63
C GLU A 39 15.59 2.76 -11.51
N ALA A 40 14.86 1.65 -11.68
CA ALA A 40 14.83 0.54 -10.75
C ALA A 40 15.77 -0.63 -11.15
N SER A 41 16.65 -0.44 -12.13
CA SER A 41 17.50 -1.51 -12.71
C SER A 41 18.37 -2.30 -11.73
N TYR A 42 18.62 -1.78 -10.53
CA TYR A 42 19.38 -2.46 -9.47
C TYR A 42 18.52 -3.00 -8.32
N ILE A 43 17.20 -2.95 -8.45
CA ILE A 43 16.25 -3.42 -7.44
C ILE A 43 15.73 -4.80 -7.87
N THR A 44 16.09 -5.84 -7.12
CA THR A 44 15.59 -7.20 -7.35
C THR A 44 15.46 -7.99 -6.05
N GLY A 45 14.59 -9.01 -6.04
CA GLY A 45 14.34 -9.87 -4.89
C GLY A 45 13.67 -9.18 -3.69
N GLN A 46 13.17 -7.95 -3.85
CA GLN A 46 12.56 -7.18 -2.76
C GLN A 46 11.05 -7.33 -2.73
N THR A 47 10.49 -7.28 -1.52
CA THR A 47 9.05 -7.09 -1.30
C THR A 47 8.81 -5.65 -0.86
N ILE A 48 8.18 -4.84 -1.70
CA ILE A 48 7.92 -3.42 -1.40
C ILE A 48 6.45 -3.26 -1.01
N SER A 49 6.21 -2.70 0.18
CA SER A 49 4.87 -2.50 0.71
C SER A 49 4.33 -1.10 0.40
N THR A 50 3.39 -1.01 -0.54
CA THR A 50 2.63 0.21 -0.83
C THR A 50 1.32 0.22 -0.02
N ASN A 51 1.40 0.53 1.28
CA ASN A 51 0.29 0.33 2.23
C ASN A 51 -0.11 1.57 3.03
N GLY A 52 0.33 2.77 2.64
CA GLY A 52 0.03 4.01 3.36
C GLY A 52 0.67 4.12 4.75
N GLY A 53 1.65 3.27 5.05
CA GLY A 53 2.29 3.15 6.36
C GLY A 53 1.54 2.23 7.34
N ARG A 54 0.61 1.41 6.86
CA ARG A 54 -0.14 0.47 7.72
C ARG A 54 0.77 -0.49 8.49
N TYR A 55 1.79 -0.98 7.80
CA TYR A 55 2.86 -1.78 8.39
C TYR A 55 4.15 -1.02 8.14
N MET A 56 4.66 -0.41 9.19
CA MET A 56 6.02 0.10 9.23
C MET A 56 6.79 -0.95 10.02
N GLY A 57 7.89 -1.46 9.47
CA GLY A 57 8.70 -2.49 10.12
C GLY A 57 9.06 -2.05 11.53
N SER A 58 8.33 -2.53 12.52
CA SER A 58 8.80 -2.60 13.87
C SER A 58 9.80 -3.74 13.91
N HIS A 59 10.86 -3.59 14.67
CA HIS A 59 11.62 -4.75 15.13
C HIS A 59 10.70 -5.88 15.61
#